data_AF-A0A9P6WAY2-F1
#
_entry.id   AF-A0A9P6WAY2-F1
#
_cell.length_a   1.000
_cell.length_b   1.000
_cell.length_c   1.000
_cell.angle_alpha   90.00
_cell.angle_beta   90.00
_cell.angle_gamma   90.00
#
_symmetry.space_group_name_H-M   'P 1'
#
loop_
_entity.id
_entity.type
_entity.pdbx_description
1 polymer ?
#
loop_
_entity_poly.entity_id
_entity_poly.type
_entity_poly.pdbx_seq_one_letter_code
_entity_poly.pdbx_strand_id
1 'polypeptide(L)'
;MSVRKIFTVTTALAAISAVGYAIYFDYQRRNNPEFRHNVKKRIRKQQKKLEKANHSAQVARVQAAAKFLEEELEKDPIPTDAEGKQLAFNTNIEQGDQLAAKPGQELEAAAKFYKALTVYPNPADLLGIYSKSLPELIYENLVLMIAAIPPANISTFLDESEAKDAAQVLD
;
A
#
# COMPACT_ATOMS: atom_id res chain seq x y z
N MET A 1 20.19 17.74 69.54
CA MET A 1 20.20 17.27 68.13
C MET A 1 20.61 18.44 67.25
N SER A 2 21.67 18.33 66.44
CA SER A 2 22.09 19.41 65.53
C SER A 2 21.02 19.66 64.46
N VAL A 3 20.69 20.93 64.20
CA VAL A 3 19.66 21.39 63.24
C VAL A 3 19.77 20.72 61.86
N ARG A 4 21.00 20.48 61.38
CA ARG A 4 21.28 19.73 60.14
C ARG A 4 20.65 18.33 60.10
N LYS A 5 20.67 17.59 61.22
CA LYS A 5 20.10 16.24 61.32
C LYS A 5 18.57 16.26 61.22
N ILE A 6 17.93 17.31 61.75
CA ILE A 6 16.48 17.49 61.67
C ILE A 6 16.08 17.72 60.21
N PHE A 7 16.76 18.63 59.50
CA PHE A 7 16.49 18.88 58.09
C PHE A 7 16.67 17.65 57.20
N THR A 8 17.75 16.87 57.38
CA THR A 8 17.98 15.66 56.57
C THR A 8 16.90 14.60 56.77
N VAL A 9 16.44 14.43 58.02
CA VAL A 9 15.40 13.45 58.35
C VAL A 9 14.05 13.88 57.77
N THR A 10 13.70 15.16 57.88
CA THR A 10 12.43 15.68 57.34
C THR A 10 12.40 15.61 55.81
N THR A 11 13.51 15.91 55.12
CA THR A 11 13.56 15.81 53.66
C THR A 11 13.47 14.36 53.18
N ALA A 12 14.12 13.43 53.90
CA ALA A 12 14.04 12.00 53.58
C ALA A 12 12.61 11.46 53.75
N LEU A 13 11.94 11.83 54.85
CA LEU A 13 10.53 11.48 55.10
C LEU A 13 9.59 12.06 54.03
N ALA A 14 9.77 13.33 53.67
CA ALA A 14 8.98 13.96 52.63
C ALA A 14 9.18 13.25 51.28
N ALA A 15 10.42 12.94 50.90
CA ALA A 15 10.71 12.21 49.67
C ALA A 15 10.06 10.81 49.65
N ILE A 16 10.15 10.05 50.74
CA ILE A 16 9.52 8.73 50.86
C ILE A 16 8.00 8.83 50.74
N SER A 17 7.38 9.81 51.39
CA SER A 17 5.93 10.02 51.30
C SER A 17 5.47 10.38 49.88
N ALA A 18 6.24 11.21 49.17
CA ALA A 18 5.95 11.60 47.80
C ALA A 18 6.06 10.39 46.85
N VAL A 19 7.10 9.57 47.00
CA VAL A 19 7.28 8.34 46.21
C VAL A 19 6.16 7.34 46.51
N GLY A 20 5.83 7.12 47.80
CA GLY A 20 4.73 6.25 48.21
C GLY A 20 3.39 6.69 47.63
N TYR A 21 3.10 8.00 47.65
CA TYR A 21 1.88 8.54 47.05
C TYR A 21 1.87 8.38 45.53
N ALA A 22 3.00 8.61 44.84
CA ALA A 22 3.10 8.41 43.40
C ALA A 22 2.81 6.96 42.99
N ILE A 23 3.33 5.98 43.74
CA ILE A 23 3.06 4.55 43.52
C ILE A 23 1.58 4.23 43.76
N TYR A 24 1.02 4.69 44.88
CA TYR A 24 -0.41 4.50 45.19
C TYR A 24 -1.31 5.12 44.13
N PHE A 25 -1.02 6.34 43.71
CA PHE A 25 -1.79 7.06 42.71
C PHE A 25 -1.73 6.36 41.34
N ASP A 26 -0.56 5.87 40.91
CA ASP A 26 -0.45 5.11 39.66
C ASP A 26 -1.25 3.79 39.73
N TYR A 27 -1.19 3.09 40.87
CA TYR A 27 -1.98 1.88 41.10
C TYR A 27 -3.49 2.16 41.03
N GLN A 28 -3.98 3.17 41.75
CA GLN A 28 -5.39 3.56 41.77
C GLN A 28 -5.87 3.97 40.36
N ARG A 29 -5.05 4.72 39.61
CA ARG A 29 -5.34 5.12 38.23
C ARG A 29 -5.45 3.93 37.28
N ARG A 30 -4.52 2.97 37.36
CA ARG A 30 -4.51 1.79 36.48
C ARG A 30 -5.62 0.79 36.81
N ASN A 31 -6.02 0.70 38.07
CA ASN A 31 -7.08 -0.20 38.51
C ASN A 31 -8.50 0.38 38.30
N ASN A 32 -8.62 1.67 37.95
CA ASN A 32 -9.90 2.29 37.65
C ASN A 32 -10.49 1.75 36.32
N PRO A 33 -11.72 1.21 36.31
CA PRO A 33 -12.35 0.67 35.10
C PRO A 33 -12.56 1.71 34.00
N GLU A 34 -12.88 2.96 34.34
CA GLU A 34 -13.05 4.03 33.36
C GLU A 34 -11.75 4.38 32.65
N PHE A 35 -10.63 4.40 33.36
CA PHE A 35 -9.32 4.67 32.77
C PHE A 35 -8.98 3.61 31.72
N ARG A 36 -9.16 2.32 32.05
CA ARG A 36 -8.95 1.21 31.12
C ARG A 36 -9.88 1.30 29.90
N HIS A 37 -11.15 1.66 30.12
CA HIS A 37 -12.11 1.86 29.03
C HIS A 37 -11.66 2.99 28.09
N ASN A 38 -11.26 4.13 28.65
CA ASN A 38 -10.82 5.30 27.90
C ASN A 38 -9.55 5.03 27.10
N VAL A 39 -8.57 4.32 27.67
CA VAL A 39 -7.36 3.89 26.96
C VAL A 39 -7.72 2.98 25.78
N LYS A 40 -8.54 1.95 26.00
CA LYS A 40 -9.02 1.06 24.92
C LYS A 40 -9.75 1.84 23.83
N LYS A 41 -10.62 2.78 24.21
CA LYS A 41 -11.36 3.64 23.27
C LYS A 41 -10.42 4.51 22.44
N ARG A 42 -9.38 5.10 23.05
CA ARG A 42 -8.35 5.90 22.35
C ARG A 42 -7.54 5.05 21.38
N ILE A 43 -7.07 3.87 21.81
CA ILE A 43 -6.34 2.92 20.95
C ILE A 43 -7.22 2.53 19.74
N ARG A 44 -8.47 2.11 19.97
CA ARG A 44 -9.40 1.78 18.89
C ARG A 44 -9.65 2.95 17.95
N LYS A 45 -9.75 4.19 18.47
CA LYS A 45 -9.93 5.39 17.65
C LYS A 45 -8.68 5.69 16.81
N GLN A 46 -7.49 5.49 17.35
CA GLN A 46 -6.23 5.64 16.62
C GLN A 46 -6.07 4.58 15.54
N GLN A 47 -6.37 3.32 15.85
CA GLN A 47 -6.38 2.21 14.87
C GLN A 47 -7.35 2.51 13.73
N LYS A 48 -8.60 2.87 14.03
CA LYS A 48 -9.58 3.26 13.00
C LYS A 48 -9.14 4.46 12.17
N LYS A 49 -8.43 5.42 12.76
CA LYS A 49 -7.89 6.57 12.02
C LYS A 49 -6.76 6.14 11.08
N LEU A 50 -5.87 5.27 11.55
CA LEU A 50 -4.78 4.73 10.74
C LEU A 50 -5.33 3.89 9.58
N GLU A 51 -6.26 2.97 9.85
CA GLU A 51 -6.94 2.17 8.82
C GLU A 51 -7.62 3.06 7.78
N LYS A 52 -8.37 4.08 8.21
CA LYS A 52 -9.01 5.04 7.29
C LYS A 52 -7.99 5.83 6.48
N ALA A 53 -6.90 6.30 7.10
CA ALA A 53 -5.84 7.03 6.41
C ALA A 53 -5.17 6.14 5.36
N ASN A 54 -4.80 4.91 5.71
CA ASN A 54 -4.20 3.94 4.80
C ASN A 54 -5.13 3.61 3.64
N HIS A 55 -6.41 3.35 3.91
CA HIS A 55 -7.40 3.09 2.88
C HIS A 55 -7.59 4.30 1.95
N SER A 56 -7.70 5.51 2.51
CA SER A 56 -7.80 6.74 1.71
C SER A 56 -6.56 6.98 0.85
N ALA A 57 -5.37 6.67 1.37
CA ALA A 57 -4.13 6.79 0.62
C ALA A 57 -4.04 5.74 -0.51
N GLN A 58 -4.50 4.52 -0.27
CA GLN A 58 -4.57 3.48 -1.29
C GLN A 58 -5.54 3.87 -2.41
N VAL A 59 -6.74 4.33 -2.06
CA VAL A 59 -7.72 4.81 -3.04
C VAL A 59 -7.17 5.99 -3.85
N ALA A 60 -6.49 6.94 -3.20
CA ALA A 60 -5.85 8.06 -3.88
C ALA A 60 -4.75 7.60 -4.86
N ARG A 61 -3.96 6.58 -4.49
CA ARG A 61 -2.93 6.00 -5.37
C ARG A 61 -3.54 5.34 -6.61
N VAL A 62 -4.58 4.52 -6.43
CA VAL A 62 -5.32 3.91 -7.55
C VAL A 62 -5.87 4.99 -8.48
N GLN A 63 -6.52 6.02 -7.93
CA GLN A 63 -7.08 7.12 -8.73
C GLN A 63 -6.00 7.91 -9.46
N ALA A 64 -4.84 8.16 -8.84
CA ALA A 64 -3.73 8.86 -9.48
C ALA A 64 -3.14 8.04 -10.64
N ALA A 65 -2.94 6.73 -10.43
CA ALA A 65 -2.46 5.82 -11.46
C ALA A 65 -3.44 5.72 -12.64
N ALA A 66 -4.75 5.65 -12.34
CA ALA A 66 -5.81 5.63 -13.35
C ALA A 66 -5.80 6.89 -14.22
N LYS A 67 -5.81 8.08 -13.59
CA LYS A 67 -5.79 9.36 -14.31
C LYS A 67 -4.55 9.51 -15.18
N PHE A 68 -3.39 9.14 -14.66
CA PHE A 68 -2.16 9.19 -15.44
C PHE A 68 -2.23 8.26 -16.65
N LEU A 69 -2.73 7.04 -16.46
CA LEU A 69 -2.87 6.09 -17.55
C LEU A 69 -3.86 6.58 -18.61
N GLU A 70 -5.00 7.15 -18.21
CA GLU A 70 -5.98 7.76 -19.13
C GLU A 70 -5.32 8.85 -19.99
N GLU A 71 -4.60 9.79 -19.36
CA GLU A 71 -3.88 10.85 -20.09
C GLU A 71 -2.83 10.29 -21.07
N GLU A 72 -2.15 9.21 -20.70
CA GLU A 72 -1.11 8.59 -21.53
C GLU A 72 -1.69 7.76 -22.69
N LEU A 73 -2.87 7.18 -22.52
CA LEU A 73 -3.62 6.47 -23.56
C LEU A 73 -4.30 7.45 -24.53
N GLU A 74 -4.72 8.63 -24.07
CA GLU A 74 -5.24 9.70 -24.94
C GLU A 74 -4.15 10.28 -25.85
N LYS A 75 -2.93 10.46 -25.32
CA LYS A 75 -1.79 11.00 -26.10
C LYS A 75 -1.27 10.03 -27.15
N ASP A 76 -1.22 8.75 -26.80
CA ASP A 76 -0.63 7.69 -27.62
C ASP A 76 -1.52 6.45 -27.55
N PRO A 77 -2.50 6.35 -28.47
CA PRO A 77 -3.49 5.28 -28.48
C PRO A 77 -2.88 3.95 -28.92
N ILE A 78 -3.38 2.85 -28.35
CA ILE A 78 -2.89 1.51 -28.65
C ILE A 78 -3.30 1.10 -30.08
N PRO A 79 -2.35 0.69 -30.95
CA PRO A 79 -2.67 0.24 -32.30
C PRO A 79 -3.56 -1.01 -32.31
N THR A 80 -4.50 -1.06 -33.26
CA THR A 80 -5.42 -2.19 -33.41
C THR A 80 -4.93 -3.25 -34.40
N ASP A 81 -4.07 -2.87 -35.33
CA ASP A 81 -3.51 -3.74 -36.37
C ASP A 81 -2.37 -4.62 -35.84
N ALA A 82 -2.15 -5.77 -36.47
CA ALA A 82 -1.20 -6.77 -35.98
C ALA A 82 0.26 -6.28 -36.02
N GLU A 83 0.64 -5.53 -37.05
CA GLU A 83 1.99 -4.99 -37.22
C GLU A 83 2.26 -3.88 -36.21
N GLY A 84 1.31 -2.95 -36.05
CA GLY A 84 1.34 -1.88 -35.07
C GLY A 84 1.37 -2.39 -33.62
N LYS A 85 0.67 -3.49 -33.31
CA LYS A 85 0.74 -4.13 -31.98
C LYS A 85 2.14 -4.64 -31.65
N GLN A 86 2.81 -5.30 -32.59
CA GLN A 86 4.17 -5.79 -32.37
C GLN A 86 5.16 -4.63 -32.20
N LEU A 87 5.02 -3.58 -33.01
CA LEU A 87 5.86 -2.38 -32.88
C LEU A 87 5.63 -1.66 -31.55
N ALA A 88 4.35 -1.48 -31.17
CA ALA A 88 3.97 -0.88 -29.90
C ALA A 88 4.52 -1.70 -28.72
N PHE A 89 4.44 -3.03 -28.78
CA PHE A 89 5.02 -3.90 -27.76
C PHE A 89 6.52 -3.62 -27.59
N ASN A 90 7.30 -3.74 -28.67
CA ASN A 90 8.76 -3.57 -28.62
C ASN A 90 9.15 -2.17 -28.12
N THR A 91 8.50 -1.13 -28.65
CA THR A 91 8.76 0.27 -28.29
C THR A 91 8.45 0.54 -26.83
N ASN A 92 7.32 0.03 -26.33
CA ASN A 92 6.92 0.26 -24.95
C ASN A 92 7.79 -0.53 -23.96
N ILE A 93 8.25 -1.74 -24.29
CA ILE A 93 9.23 -2.47 -23.47
C ILE A 93 10.53 -1.67 -23.37
N GLU A 94 11.07 -1.24 -24.51
CA GLU A 94 12.34 -0.49 -24.54
C GLU A 94 12.25 0.82 -23.75
N GLN A 95 11.18 1.61 -23.96
CA GLN A 95 10.96 2.84 -23.20
C GLN A 95 10.72 2.57 -21.72
N GLY A 96 9.95 1.53 -21.39
CA GLY A 96 9.69 1.10 -20.02
C GLY A 96 10.99 0.77 -19.28
N ASP A 97 11.90 0.03 -19.91
CA ASP A 97 13.21 -0.31 -19.35
C ASP A 97 14.10 0.93 -19.15
N GLN A 98 14.12 1.85 -20.12
CA GLN A 98 14.88 3.10 -20.02
C GLN A 98 14.37 3.99 -18.87
N LEU A 99 13.05 4.05 -18.67
CA LEU A 99 12.42 4.79 -17.58
C LEU A 99 12.62 4.10 -16.24
N ALA A 100 12.56 2.76 -16.21
CA ALA A 100 12.79 1.95 -15.01
C ALA A 100 14.21 2.14 -14.44
N ALA A 101 15.19 2.45 -15.30
CA ALA A 101 16.56 2.75 -14.87
C ALA A 101 16.70 4.12 -14.15
N LYS A 102 15.69 5.00 -14.22
CA LYS A 102 15.73 6.35 -13.67
C LYS A 102 14.83 6.47 -12.43
N PRO A 103 15.35 6.94 -11.29
CA PRO A 103 14.53 7.13 -10.09
C PRO A 103 13.51 8.25 -10.32
N GLY A 104 12.28 8.05 -9.84
CA GLY A 104 11.18 9.02 -9.96
C GLY A 104 10.32 8.91 -11.22
N GLN A 105 10.63 7.97 -12.13
CA GLN A 105 9.85 7.70 -13.35
C GLN A 105 9.12 6.35 -13.31
N GLU A 106 8.93 5.78 -12.12
CA GLU A 106 8.38 4.44 -11.95
C GLU A 106 6.94 4.32 -12.45
N LEU A 107 6.17 5.41 -12.33
CA LEU A 107 4.78 5.47 -12.77
C LEU A 107 4.66 5.59 -14.30
N GLU A 108 5.60 6.31 -14.94
CA GLU A 108 5.68 6.39 -16.39
C GLU A 108 6.16 5.06 -16.99
N ALA A 109 7.16 4.42 -16.38
CA ALA A 109 7.63 3.09 -16.76
C ALA A 109 6.50 2.05 -16.68
N ALA A 110 5.73 2.06 -15.58
CA ALA A 110 4.57 1.18 -15.42
C ALA A 110 3.51 1.36 -16.52
N ALA A 111 3.25 2.60 -16.97
CA ALA A 111 2.33 2.85 -18.06
C ALA A 111 2.82 2.27 -19.40
N LYS A 112 4.13 2.30 -19.67
CA LYS A 112 4.70 1.64 -20.86
C LYS A 112 4.56 0.12 -20.78
N PHE A 113 4.88 -0.50 -19.63
CA PHE A 113 4.67 -1.93 -19.45
C PHE A 113 3.19 -2.33 -19.53
N TYR A 114 2.26 -1.47 -19.05
CA TYR A 114 0.83 -1.67 -19.21
C TYR A 114 0.45 -1.73 -20.70
N LYS A 115 0.89 -0.76 -21.51
CA LYS A 115 0.66 -0.74 -22.96
C LYS A 115 1.20 -2.00 -23.63
N ALA A 116 2.43 -2.41 -23.31
CA ALA A 116 3.01 -3.65 -23.82
C ALA A 116 2.16 -4.88 -23.44
N LEU A 117 1.67 -4.95 -22.21
CA LEU A 117 0.80 -6.02 -21.74
C LEU A 117 -0.53 -6.09 -22.51
N THR A 118 -1.11 -4.93 -22.87
CA THR A 118 -2.40 -4.88 -23.59
C THR A 118 -2.36 -5.45 -25.01
N VAL A 119 -1.20 -5.38 -25.66
CA VAL A 119 -1.01 -5.86 -27.04
C VAL A 119 -0.46 -7.27 -27.10
N TYR A 120 -0.03 -7.82 -25.96
CA TYR A 120 0.59 -9.14 -25.89
C TYR A 120 -0.47 -10.26 -25.96
N PRO A 121 -0.26 -11.32 -26.76
CA PRO A 121 -1.26 -12.38 -26.95
C PRO A 121 -1.57 -13.20 -25.69
N ASN A 122 -0.57 -13.46 -24.84
CA ASN A 122 -0.73 -14.22 -23.59
C ASN A 122 -0.34 -13.38 -22.37
N PRO A 123 -1.22 -12.49 -21.88
CA PRO A 123 -0.87 -11.54 -20.83
C PRO A 123 -0.51 -12.20 -19.49
N ALA A 124 -1.00 -13.41 -19.20
CA ALA A 124 -0.68 -14.13 -17.97
C ALA A 124 0.81 -14.50 -17.89
N ASP A 125 1.38 -15.02 -18.99
CA ASP A 125 2.80 -15.35 -19.07
C ASP A 125 3.67 -14.10 -18.88
N LEU A 126 3.31 -13.02 -19.57
CA LEU A 126 4.07 -11.77 -19.51
C LEU A 126 4.00 -11.13 -18.12
N LEU A 127 2.83 -11.14 -17.47
CA LEU A 127 2.67 -10.68 -16.10
C LEU A 127 3.51 -11.53 -15.13
N GLY A 128 3.59 -12.84 -15.36
CA GLY A 128 4.46 -13.74 -14.61
C GLY A 128 5.94 -13.41 -14.76
N ILE A 129 6.39 -12.98 -15.95
CA ILE A 129 7.75 -12.48 -16.19
C ILE A 129 7.96 -11.16 -15.44
N TYR A 130 7.03 -10.20 -15.58
CA TYR A 130 7.12 -8.90 -14.93
C TYR A 130 7.22 -8.99 -13.41
N SER A 131 6.47 -9.92 -12.79
CA SER A 131 6.54 -10.14 -11.34
C SER A 131 7.94 -10.52 -10.82
N LYS A 132 8.82 -11.00 -11.71
CA LYS A 132 10.18 -11.45 -11.39
C LYS A 132 11.25 -10.48 -11.89
N SER A 133 11.00 -9.78 -12.99
CA SER A 133 12.01 -8.95 -13.66
C SER A 133 11.91 -7.47 -13.33
N LEU A 134 10.72 -6.96 -12.97
CA LEU A 134 10.53 -5.55 -12.70
C LEU A 134 10.83 -5.20 -11.23
N PRO A 135 11.37 -4.00 -10.95
CA PRO A 135 11.43 -3.46 -9.60
C PRO A 135 10.04 -3.41 -8.94
N GLU A 136 9.99 -3.67 -7.64
CA GLU A 136 8.75 -3.79 -6.85
C GLU A 136 7.80 -2.59 -7.06
N LEU A 137 8.31 -1.36 -6.96
CA LEU A 137 7.50 -0.15 -7.12
C LEU A 137 6.88 0.00 -8.52
N ILE A 138 7.58 -0.44 -9.56
CA ILE A 138 7.07 -0.37 -10.95
C ILE A 138 5.99 -1.43 -11.14
N TYR A 139 6.22 -2.65 -10.64
CA TYR A 139 5.25 -3.73 -10.68
C TYR A 139 3.98 -3.38 -9.88
N GLU A 140 4.11 -2.78 -8.70
CA GLU A 140 2.97 -2.29 -7.91
C GLU A 140 2.14 -1.26 -8.69
N ASN A 141 2.79 -0.27 -9.30
CA ASN A 141 2.10 0.73 -10.11
C ASN A 141 1.39 0.11 -11.33
N LEU A 142 2.01 -0.87 -11.98
CA LEU A 142 1.39 -1.63 -13.07
C LEU A 142 0.13 -2.38 -12.59
N VAL A 143 0.21 -3.06 -11.45
CA VAL A 143 -0.95 -3.76 -10.87
C VAL A 143 -2.05 -2.78 -10.50
N LEU A 144 -1.72 -1.61 -9.94
CA LEU A 144 -2.70 -0.55 -9.66
C LEU A 144 -3.40 -0.05 -10.92
N MET A 145 -2.65 0.11 -12.02
CA MET A 145 -3.20 0.49 -13.33
C MET A 145 -4.15 -0.57 -13.88
N ILE A 146 -3.76 -1.85 -13.83
CA ILE A 146 -4.61 -2.99 -14.26
C ILE A 146 -5.88 -3.07 -13.41
N ALA A 147 -5.76 -2.87 -12.09
CA ALA A 147 -6.92 -2.90 -11.19
C ALA A 147 -7.89 -1.74 -11.46
N ALA A 148 -7.38 -0.57 -11.87
CA ALA A 148 -8.21 0.56 -12.24
C ALA A 148 -8.87 0.39 -13.61
N ILE A 149 -8.09 -0.05 -14.60
CA ILE A 149 -8.51 -0.22 -15.98
C ILE A 149 -7.98 -1.58 -16.46
N PRO A 150 -8.79 -2.65 -16.36
CA PRO A 150 -8.39 -3.95 -16.86
C PRO A 150 -8.28 -3.93 -18.39
N PRO A 151 -7.16 -4.36 -18.98
CA PRO A 151 -7.05 -4.46 -20.42
C PRO A 151 -7.87 -5.66 -20.93
N ALA A 152 -8.43 -5.52 -22.13
CA ALA A 152 -9.41 -6.47 -22.67
C ALA A 152 -8.89 -7.93 -22.73
N ASN A 153 -7.60 -8.12 -23.02
CA ASN A 153 -6.97 -9.44 -23.07
C ASN A 153 -6.78 -10.10 -21.70
N ILE A 154 -6.78 -9.33 -20.61
CA ILE A 154 -6.74 -9.85 -19.24
C ILE A 154 -8.16 -10.18 -18.77
N SER A 155 -9.15 -9.35 -19.07
CA SER A 155 -10.55 -9.64 -18.71
C SER A 155 -11.02 -10.98 -19.27
N THR A 156 -10.70 -11.28 -20.54
CA THR A 156 -11.00 -12.58 -21.14
C THR A 156 -10.35 -13.75 -20.41
N PHE A 157 -9.14 -13.59 -19.90
CA PHE A 157 -8.44 -14.63 -19.14
C PHE A 157 -9.09 -14.87 -17.77
N LEU A 158 -9.50 -13.80 -17.08
CA LEU A 158 -10.18 -13.91 -15.79
C LEU A 158 -11.51 -14.66 -15.95
N ASP A 159 -12.31 -14.30 -16.96
CA ASP A 159 -13.59 -14.96 -17.25
C ASP A 159 -13.40 -16.45 -17.64
N GLU A 160 -12.37 -16.77 -18.44
CA GLU A 160 -12.04 -18.16 -18.79
C GLU A 160 -11.56 -18.99 -17.59
N SER A 161 -10.82 -18.39 -16.66
CA SER A 161 -10.35 -19.06 -15.46
C SER A 161 -11.50 -19.41 -14.50
N GLU A 162 -12.44 -18.48 -14.31
CA GLU A 162 -13.64 -18.70 -13.50
C GLU A 162 -14.54 -19.79 -14.12
N ALA A 163 -14.66 -19.83 -15.44
CA ALA A 163 -15.43 -20.86 -16.14
C ALA A 163 -14.83 -22.27 -16.01
N LYS A 164 -13.49 -22.39 -16.01
CA LYS A 164 -12.79 -23.67 -15.82
C LYS A 164 -12.89 -24.17 -14.38
N ASP A 165 -12.75 -23.28 -13.40
CA ASP A 165 -12.91 -23.62 -11.99
C ASP A 165 -14.36 -24.03 -11.68
N ALA A 166 -15.35 -23.35 -12.26
CA ALA A 166 -16.76 -23.72 -12.11
C ALA A 166 -17.09 -25.10 -12.73
N ALA A 167 -16.45 -25.46 -13.85
CA ALA A 167 -16.62 -26.77 -14.47
C ALA A 167 -15.98 -27.90 -13.64
N GLN A 168 -14.86 -27.63 -12.96
CA GLN A 168 -14.14 -28.61 -12.16
C GLN A 168 -14.78 -28.91 -10.79
N VAL A 169 -15.71 -28.07 -10.33
CA VAL A 169 -16.48 -28.28 -9.08
C VAL A 169 -17.76 -29.10 -9.32
N LEU A 170 -18.16 -29.30 -10.59
CA LEU A 170 -19.37 -30.04 -10.98
C LEU A 170 -19.11 -31.49 -11.41
N ASP A 171 -17.85 -31.94 -11.45
CA ASP A 171 -17.41 -33.34 -11.57
C ASP A 171 -16.92 -33.89 -10.22
#